data_AF-A0A938KE23-F1
#
_entry.id   AF-A0A938KE23-F1
#
_cell.length_a   1.000
_cell.length_b   1.000
_cell.length_c   1.000
_cell.angle_alpha   90.00
_cell.angle_beta   90.00
_cell.angle_gamma   90.00
#
_symmetry.space_group_name_H-M   'P 1'
#
loop_
_entity.id
_entity.type
_entity.pdbx_description
1 polymer ?
#
loop_
_entity_poly.entity_id
_entity_poly.type
_entity_poly.pdbx_seq_one_letter_code
_entity_poly.pdbx_strand_id
1 'polypeptide(L)'
;VSSQAVWPSRITAGVNRGYQPATLGPDHRLANFTAACGTLIYRGDNLPSSARNHAFVCEPSANLIRLQHLWEDGPMLRSSNGMGRAEFLTSTDERFRPVNLIDGPDGGLYVIDIGRGVIQHRIYMTTYLRKQVEDRGLDKPLEVGRLYRITHRQGESRPRTKLSRASSAELVALLKHPNGWHRDTAQRLLVERADASVVSALSDLARRPGDVRFRLHAFWTLEGMGKMEAGLVEEMLLDSEPWIQRTGLRFAEPYLKAAQEGKTTITKAVQQALWNKSLGVRVQAALSLGVAGSASNNAAALKQLHEATGSEWLKQAAALGLGLLDAKTNTVNAAQLASMSDAERKRFQAGKEVYSMVCGACHQPHGLGQEGLAPPLAESEWTGGSPDRLIRMVLHGVRGPIKVKGQTYQLEMPPLNILNDDQVADVLTYIRKEWGHSFSPVSAEAVKAVRDATAQREQAWTEEELLKLP
;
A
#
# COMPACT_ATOMS: atom_id res chain seq x y z
N VAL A 1 -5.24 1.11 -11.43
CA VAL A 1 -4.46 1.06 -12.69
C VAL A 1 -5.21 0.19 -13.68
N SER A 2 -5.62 0.73 -14.82
CA SER A 2 -6.35 -0.03 -15.85
C SER A 2 -5.46 -0.94 -16.71
N SER A 3 -4.16 -0.66 -16.79
CA SER A 3 -3.19 -1.49 -17.53
C SER A 3 -1.76 -1.25 -17.03
N GLN A 4 -0.98 -2.35 -16.96
CA GLN A 4 0.45 -2.32 -16.64
C GLN A 4 1.33 -2.29 -17.90
N ALA A 5 0.74 -2.33 -19.09
CA ALA A 5 1.49 -2.37 -20.35
C ALA A 5 2.36 -1.11 -20.50
N VAL A 6 3.59 -1.22 -21.00
CA VAL A 6 4.53 -0.11 -21.22
C VAL A 6 4.96 0.04 -22.67
N TRP A 7 5.41 1.24 -23.05
CA TRP A 7 5.77 1.60 -24.43
C TRP A 7 7.19 2.18 -24.54
N PRO A 8 8.24 1.36 -24.34
CA PRO A 8 9.62 1.81 -24.47
C PRO A 8 9.92 2.21 -25.92
N SER A 9 10.84 3.15 -26.13
CA SER A 9 11.26 3.57 -27.48
C SER A 9 12.26 2.62 -28.15
N ARG A 10 12.81 1.66 -27.40
CA ARG A 10 13.86 0.74 -27.85
C ARG A 10 13.71 -0.66 -27.29
N ILE A 11 14.42 -1.62 -27.89
CA ILE A 11 14.56 -2.99 -27.40
C ILE A 11 15.16 -2.99 -25.99
N THR A 12 14.53 -3.70 -25.07
CA THR A 12 14.88 -3.72 -23.64
C THR A 12 15.55 -5.03 -23.24
N ALA A 13 16.68 -5.34 -23.87
CA ALA A 13 17.42 -6.59 -23.63
C ALA A 13 18.01 -6.71 -22.20
N GLY A 14 18.15 -5.60 -21.49
CA GLY A 14 18.62 -5.56 -20.09
C GLY A 14 17.56 -5.86 -19.03
N VAL A 15 16.39 -6.40 -19.43
CA VAL A 15 15.31 -6.78 -18.52
C VAL A 15 15.61 -8.17 -17.94
N ASN A 16 15.47 -8.29 -16.61
CA ASN A 16 15.61 -9.57 -15.95
C ASN A 16 14.53 -10.55 -16.45
N ARG A 17 14.90 -11.80 -16.69
CA ARG A 17 14.02 -12.82 -17.29
C ARG A 17 13.44 -12.45 -18.65
N GLY A 18 14.09 -11.57 -19.42
CA GLY A 18 13.66 -11.23 -20.79
C GLY A 18 13.56 -12.43 -21.76
N TYR A 19 14.15 -13.57 -21.41
CA TYR A 19 14.01 -14.84 -22.13
C TYR A 19 12.68 -15.58 -21.86
N GLN A 20 11.94 -15.21 -20.81
CA GLN A 20 10.65 -15.82 -20.51
C GLN A 20 9.56 -15.29 -21.44
N PRO A 21 8.67 -16.17 -21.93
CA PRO A 21 7.48 -15.74 -22.67
C PRO A 21 6.70 -14.68 -21.89
N ALA A 22 6.11 -13.71 -22.60
CA ALA A 22 5.33 -12.58 -22.08
C ALA A 22 6.09 -11.50 -21.26
N THR A 23 7.38 -11.69 -20.94
CA THR A 23 8.18 -10.61 -20.31
C THR A 23 8.47 -9.51 -21.33
N LEU A 24 8.94 -9.89 -22.51
CA LEU A 24 9.11 -9.01 -23.65
C LEU A 24 8.00 -9.27 -24.68
N GLY A 25 7.54 -8.20 -25.33
CA GLY A 25 6.65 -8.29 -26.48
C GLY A 25 7.35 -8.84 -27.73
N PRO A 26 6.60 -9.08 -28.82
CA PRO A 26 7.17 -9.57 -30.08
C PRO A 26 8.25 -8.66 -30.69
N ASP A 27 8.29 -7.39 -30.30
CA ASP A 27 9.26 -6.39 -30.71
C ASP A 27 10.48 -6.30 -29.77
N HIS A 28 10.62 -7.27 -28.85
CA HIS A 28 11.66 -7.35 -27.82
C HIS A 28 11.69 -6.15 -26.85
N ARG A 29 10.57 -5.44 -26.71
CA ARG A 29 10.39 -4.37 -25.70
C ARG A 29 9.65 -4.91 -24.49
N LEU A 30 9.88 -4.31 -23.32
CA LEU A 30 9.22 -4.70 -22.09
C LEU A 30 7.70 -4.60 -22.28
N ALA A 31 6.98 -5.67 -21.98
CA ALA A 31 5.55 -5.71 -22.20
C ALA A 31 4.78 -4.97 -21.11
N ASN A 32 5.15 -5.20 -19.83
CA ASN A 32 4.49 -4.63 -18.66
C ASN A 32 5.53 -4.11 -17.66
N PHE A 33 5.15 -3.15 -16.81
CA PHE A 33 5.99 -2.70 -15.69
C PHE A 33 6.56 -3.89 -14.91
N THR A 34 7.83 -3.76 -14.52
CA THR A 34 8.54 -4.77 -13.73
C THR A 34 9.30 -4.16 -12.56
N ALA A 35 9.62 -2.86 -12.63
CA ALA A 35 10.36 -2.14 -11.60
C ALA A 35 9.78 -0.73 -11.35
N ALA A 36 8.44 -0.59 -11.38
CA ALA A 36 7.77 0.67 -11.08
C ALA A 36 8.28 1.27 -9.75
N CYS A 37 8.80 2.50 -9.80
CA CYS A 37 9.33 3.20 -8.63
C CYS A 37 9.23 4.72 -8.80
N GLY A 38 9.69 5.47 -7.80
CA GLY A 38 9.84 6.93 -7.91
C GLY A 38 8.55 7.68 -8.22
N THR A 39 7.41 7.22 -7.72
CA THR A 39 6.10 7.80 -8.03
C THR A 39 5.95 9.21 -7.44
N LEU A 40 5.63 10.18 -8.28
CA LEU A 40 5.37 11.57 -7.88
C LEU A 40 4.02 12.05 -8.42
N ILE A 41 3.17 12.59 -7.56
CA ILE A 41 2.04 13.42 -7.99
C ILE A 41 2.59 14.81 -8.29
N TYR A 42 2.63 15.21 -9.56
CA TYR A 42 3.21 16.48 -9.94
C TYR A 42 2.34 17.65 -9.47
N ARG A 43 2.92 18.48 -8.60
CA ARG A 43 2.28 19.68 -8.02
C ARG A 43 3.08 20.95 -8.31
N GLY A 44 4.14 20.86 -9.12
CA GLY A 44 4.83 22.00 -9.69
C GLY A 44 3.96 22.85 -10.60
N ASP A 45 4.45 24.03 -10.93
CA ASP A 45 3.73 25.03 -11.72
C ASP A 45 4.40 25.39 -13.05
N ASN A 46 5.47 24.69 -13.43
CA ASN A 46 6.19 24.94 -14.68
C ASN A 46 5.67 24.11 -15.87
N LEU A 47 5.29 22.84 -15.66
CA LEU A 47 4.64 22.03 -16.69
C LEU A 47 3.19 22.50 -16.92
N PRO A 48 2.58 22.18 -18.09
CA PRO A 48 1.20 22.55 -18.38
C PRO A 48 0.22 22.10 -17.30
N SER A 49 -0.90 22.80 -17.16
CA SER A 49 -1.94 22.46 -16.18
C SER A 49 -2.46 21.03 -16.34
N SER A 50 -2.45 20.49 -17.56
CA SER A 50 -2.80 19.09 -17.87
C SER A 50 -1.84 18.05 -17.27
N ALA A 51 -0.66 18.45 -16.79
CA ALA A 51 0.27 17.56 -16.08
C ALA A 51 0.04 17.56 -14.55
N ARG A 52 -0.69 18.55 -14.01
CA ARG A 52 -0.89 18.69 -12.56
C ARG A 52 -1.85 17.64 -12.03
N ASN A 53 -1.63 17.21 -10.80
CA ASN A 53 -2.43 16.18 -10.11
C ASN A 53 -2.44 14.82 -10.83
N HIS A 54 -1.42 14.56 -11.65
CA HIS A 54 -1.18 13.28 -12.29
C HIS A 54 0.09 12.65 -11.75
N ALA A 55 0.13 11.31 -11.76
CA ALA A 55 1.27 10.57 -11.26
C ALA A 55 2.31 10.41 -12.36
N PHE A 56 3.56 10.70 -12.07
CA PHE A 56 4.70 10.29 -12.85
C PHE A 56 5.33 9.07 -12.19
N VAL A 57 5.67 8.04 -12.96
CA VAL A 57 6.18 6.76 -12.43
C VAL A 57 7.41 6.35 -13.22
N CYS A 58 8.53 6.09 -12.55
CA CYS A 58 9.74 5.59 -13.17
C CYS A 58 9.61 4.09 -13.50
N GLU A 59 10.15 3.68 -14.64
CA GLU A 59 10.44 2.28 -14.96
C GLU A 59 11.90 2.19 -15.43
N PRO A 60 12.83 1.94 -14.49
CA PRO A 60 14.24 1.90 -14.82
C PRO A 60 14.56 0.75 -15.77
N SER A 61 13.89 -0.41 -15.70
CA SER A 61 14.23 -1.58 -16.53
C SER A 61 13.99 -1.34 -18.02
N ALA A 62 13.02 -0.48 -18.35
CA ALA A 62 12.70 -0.06 -19.71
C ALA A 62 13.11 1.38 -20.04
N ASN A 63 13.94 2.01 -19.20
CA ASN A 63 14.53 3.32 -19.45
C ASN A 63 13.48 4.43 -19.74
N LEU A 64 12.39 4.45 -18.96
CA LEU A 64 11.26 5.36 -19.22
C LEU A 64 10.64 5.95 -17.94
N ILE A 65 9.84 6.99 -18.13
CA ILE A 65 8.96 7.58 -17.12
C ILE A 65 7.55 7.66 -17.73
N ARG A 66 6.57 7.11 -17.01
CA ARG A 66 5.16 7.17 -17.35
C ARG A 66 4.51 8.42 -16.77
N LEU A 67 3.58 9.02 -17.51
CA LEU A 67 2.52 9.88 -16.95
C LEU A 67 1.24 9.05 -16.82
N GLN A 68 0.67 9.00 -15.62
CA GLN A 68 -0.64 8.41 -15.34
C GLN A 68 -1.67 9.50 -15.09
N HIS A 69 -2.68 9.51 -15.96
CA HIS A 69 -3.88 10.31 -15.72
C HIS A 69 -4.64 9.72 -14.54
N LEU A 70 -5.01 10.55 -13.57
CA LEU A 70 -5.69 10.16 -12.34
C LEU A 70 -7.06 10.82 -12.27
N TRP A 71 -8.06 10.06 -11.83
CA TRP A 71 -9.40 10.57 -11.54
C TRP A 71 -10.02 9.82 -10.38
N GLU A 72 -10.95 10.47 -9.69
CA GLU A 72 -11.74 9.84 -8.64
C GLU A 72 -12.91 9.05 -9.23
N ASP A 73 -13.15 7.87 -8.68
CA ASP A 73 -14.29 6.99 -8.97
C ASP A 73 -14.88 6.56 -7.63
N GLY A 74 -15.80 7.37 -7.12
CA GLY A 74 -16.29 7.25 -5.75
C GLY A 74 -15.15 7.42 -4.73
N PRO A 75 -14.90 6.46 -3.81
CA PRO A 75 -13.80 6.53 -2.87
C PRO A 75 -12.48 5.96 -3.43
N MET A 76 -12.47 5.43 -4.66
CA MET A 76 -11.26 4.92 -5.30
C MET A 76 -10.59 5.99 -6.16
N LEU A 77 -9.26 5.94 -6.22
CA LEU A 77 -8.50 6.60 -7.26
C LEU A 77 -8.29 5.63 -8.41
N ARG A 78 -8.72 6.03 -9.61
CA ARG A 78 -8.47 5.30 -10.84
C ARG A 78 -7.36 5.96 -11.63
N SER A 79 -6.76 5.17 -12.50
CA SER A 79 -5.66 5.65 -13.32
C SER A 79 -5.56 4.91 -14.65
N SER A 80 -5.05 5.63 -15.65
CA SER A 80 -4.74 5.14 -16.99
C SER A 80 -3.44 5.78 -17.50
N ASN A 81 -2.85 5.23 -18.56
CA ASN A 81 -1.70 5.86 -19.21
C ASN A 81 -2.14 7.19 -19.85
N GLY A 82 -1.60 8.30 -19.36
CA GLY A 82 -1.92 9.65 -19.84
C GLY A 82 -1.38 9.94 -21.24
N MET A 83 -0.50 9.08 -21.78
CA MET A 83 0.10 9.19 -23.10
C MET A 83 -0.40 8.10 -24.07
N GLY A 84 -1.40 7.29 -23.67
CA GLY A 84 -1.96 6.23 -24.52
C GLY A 84 -0.95 5.12 -24.85
N ARG A 85 -0.49 5.07 -26.11
CA ARG A 85 0.52 4.13 -26.62
C ARG A 85 1.94 4.71 -26.66
N ALA A 86 2.22 5.65 -25.76
CA ALA A 86 3.52 6.26 -25.56
C ALA A 86 3.79 6.42 -24.06
N GLU A 87 4.98 6.92 -23.73
CA GLU A 87 5.36 7.30 -22.37
C GLU A 87 5.74 8.77 -22.34
N PHE A 88 5.74 9.36 -21.14
CA PHE A 88 6.09 10.77 -20.96
C PHE A 88 7.55 11.03 -21.34
N LEU A 89 8.44 10.14 -20.94
CA LEU A 89 9.85 10.16 -21.32
C LEU A 89 10.32 8.74 -21.60
N THR A 90 11.06 8.57 -22.69
CA THR A 90 11.83 7.35 -22.95
C THR A 90 13.25 7.75 -23.31
N SER A 91 14.22 6.90 -23.02
CA SER A 91 15.62 7.15 -23.34
C SER A 91 16.18 6.10 -24.30
N THR A 92 17.00 6.54 -25.25
CA THR A 92 17.82 5.65 -26.06
C THR A 92 19.10 5.20 -25.34
N ASP A 93 19.52 5.92 -24.31
CA ASP A 93 20.63 5.52 -23.43
C ASP A 93 20.17 4.47 -22.41
N GLU A 94 20.77 3.29 -22.49
CA GLU A 94 20.46 2.13 -21.66
C GLU A 94 20.85 2.30 -20.19
N ARG A 95 21.72 3.26 -19.93
CA ARG A 95 22.14 3.63 -18.57
C ARG A 95 21.16 4.59 -17.92
N PHE A 96 20.15 5.07 -18.64
CA PHE A 96 19.06 5.87 -18.06
C PHE A 96 18.13 4.98 -17.23
N ARG A 97 18.31 5.04 -15.91
CA ARG A 97 17.60 4.27 -14.90
C ARG A 97 17.00 5.27 -13.88
N PRO A 98 15.89 5.94 -14.24
CA PRO A 98 15.23 6.84 -13.31
C PRO A 98 14.74 6.03 -12.10
N VAL A 99 15.02 6.52 -10.90
CA VAL A 99 14.68 5.84 -9.64
C VAL A 99 13.81 6.70 -8.72
N ASN A 100 13.81 8.02 -8.92
CA ASN A 100 12.99 8.93 -8.12
C ASN A 100 12.66 10.22 -8.88
N LEU A 101 11.57 10.85 -8.49
CA LEU A 101 11.05 12.10 -9.06
C LEU A 101 10.72 13.10 -7.94
N ILE A 102 11.00 14.38 -8.16
CA ILE A 102 10.74 15.44 -7.17
C ILE A 102 10.18 16.70 -7.86
N ASP A 103 9.19 17.36 -7.24
CA ASP A 103 8.77 18.71 -7.60
C ASP A 103 9.87 19.73 -7.24
N GLY A 104 10.36 20.49 -8.21
CA GLY A 104 11.38 21.51 -7.98
C GLY A 104 10.83 22.81 -7.38
N PRO A 105 11.67 23.60 -6.68
CA PRO A 105 11.30 24.94 -6.20
C PRO A 105 10.97 25.92 -7.34
N ASP A 106 11.49 25.68 -8.53
CA ASP A 106 11.22 26.42 -9.76
C ASP A 106 9.99 25.88 -10.54
N GLY A 107 9.32 24.86 -9.99
CA GLY A 107 8.17 24.22 -10.59
C GLY A 107 8.52 23.11 -11.58
N GLY A 108 9.77 22.91 -11.98
CA GLY A 108 10.17 21.82 -12.88
C GLY A 108 10.00 20.43 -12.25
N LEU A 109 9.95 19.40 -13.09
CA LEU A 109 10.01 17.99 -12.68
C LEU A 109 11.46 17.53 -12.66
N TYR A 110 11.96 17.12 -11.49
CA TYR A 110 13.34 16.65 -11.34
C TYR A 110 13.38 15.14 -11.37
N VAL A 111 14.31 14.57 -12.14
CA VAL A 111 14.52 13.13 -12.26
C VAL A 111 15.86 12.77 -11.66
N ILE A 112 15.84 11.91 -10.65
CA ILE A 112 17.04 11.27 -10.09
C ILE A 112 17.24 9.96 -10.84
N ASP A 113 18.37 9.86 -11.51
CA ASP A 113 18.77 8.72 -12.32
C ASP A 113 20.10 8.17 -11.81
N ILE A 114 20.17 6.86 -11.56
CA ILE A 114 21.39 6.21 -11.11
C ILE A 114 22.43 6.04 -12.22
N GLY A 115 22.07 6.25 -13.49
CA GLY A 115 23.05 6.29 -14.59
C GLY A 115 23.79 4.96 -14.85
N ARG A 116 23.26 3.81 -14.39
CA ARG A 116 23.94 2.51 -14.46
C ARG A 116 23.30 1.56 -15.47
N GLY A 117 24.11 0.74 -16.12
CA GLY A 117 23.59 -0.29 -17.03
C GLY A 117 22.98 -1.48 -16.29
N VAL A 118 23.58 -1.89 -15.17
CA VAL A 118 23.14 -3.00 -14.30
C VAL A 118 22.42 -2.47 -13.07
N ILE A 119 21.23 -3.01 -12.78
CA ILE A 119 20.43 -2.65 -11.60
C ILE A 119 20.06 -3.88 -10.73
N GLN A 120 20.36 -5.08 -11.20
CA GLN A 120 20.02 -6.34 -10.54
C GLN A 120 21.09 -6.73 -9.51
N HIS A 121 20.65 -7.35 -8.41
CA HIS A 121 21.57 -8.02 -7.50
C HIS A 121 22.18 -9.27 -8.15
N ARG A 122 23.40 -9.67 -7.71
CA ARG A 122 24.18 -10.77 -8.31
C ARG A 122 23.40 -12.09 -8.48
N ILE A 123 22.49 -12.39 -7.56
CA ILE A 123 21.68 -13.63 -7.56
C ILE A 123 20.64 -13.66 -8.70
N TYR A 124 20.29 -12.50 -9.24
CA TYR A 124 19.33 -12.35 -10.34
C TYR A 124 20.03 -12.18 -11.70
N MET A 125 21.36 -12.26 -11.75
CA MET A 125 22.14 -12.18 -12.99
C MET A 125 22.19 -13.54 -13.68
N THR A 126 21.15 -13.84 -14.47
CA THR A 126 21.10 -15.04 -15.33
C THR A 126 22.22 -15.03 -16.37
N THR A 127 22.55 -16.20 -16.94
CA THR A 127 23.51 -16.31 -18.04
C THR A 127 23.13 -15.42 -19.23
N TYR A 128 21.83 -15.35 -19.55
CA TYR A 128 21.27 -14.43 -20.53
C TYR A 128 21.59 -12.97 -20.21
N LEU A 129 21.24 -12.50 -19.01
CA LEU A 129 21.38 -11.08 -18.66
C LEU A 129 22.85 -10.69 -18.55
N ARG A 130 23.70 -11.57 -18.01
CA ARG A 130 25.15 -11.36 -17.96
C ARG A 130 25.73 -11.15 -19.35
N LYS A 131 25.37 -12.01 -20.31
CA LYS A 131 25.81 -11.87 -21.70
C LYS A 131 25.37 -10.52 -22.30
N GLN A 132 24.12 -10.11 -22.08
CA GLN A 132 23.63 -8.79 -22.53
C GLN A 132 24.39 -7.62 -21.93
N VAL A 133 24.85 -7.75 -20.68
CA VAL A 133 25.63 -6.71 -19.99
C VAL A 133 27.04 -6.64 -20.55
N GLU A 134 27.72 -7.79 -20.68
CA GLU A 134 29.10 -7.89 -21.14
C GLU A 134 29.25 -7.48 -22.61
N ASP A 135 28.41 -8.02 -23.51
CA ASP A 135 28.47 -7.73 -24.96
C ASP A 135 28.28 -6.22 -25.27
N ARG A 136 27.72 -5.46 -24.33
CA ARG A 136 27.35 -4.05 -24.48
C ARG A 136 28.04 -3.12 -23.48
N GLY A 137 29.00 -3.64 -22.70
CA GLY A 137 29.79 -2.90 -21.72
C GLY A 137 28.96 -2.18 -20.66
N LEU A 138 27.80 -2.72 -20.27
CA LEU A 138 26.84 -2.08 -19.35
C LEU A 138 27.24 -2.19 -17.87
N ASP A 139 28.30 -2.92 -17.56
CA ASP A 139 28.90 -3.06 -16.23
C ASP A 139 29.63 -1.79 -15.76
N LYS A 140 29.92 -0.85 -16.68
CA LYS A 140 30.60 0.41 -16.39
C LYS A 140 29.92 1.63 -17.06
N PRO A 141 30.14 2.85 -16.54
CA PRO A 141 30.76 3.17 -15.24
C PRO A 141 29.81 2.94 -14.06
N LEU A 142 30.35 2.73 -12.86
CA LEU A 142 29.56 2.53 -11.63
C LEU A 142 29.38 3.81 -10.81
N GLU A 143 30.29 4.78 -10.94
CA GLU A 143 30.32 6.00 -10.12
C GLU A 143 29.66 7.19 -10.82
N VAL A 144 28.50 6.95 -11.41
CA VAL A 144 27.73 7.98 -12.09
C VAL A 144 26.35 8.09 -11.46
N GLY A 145 25.82 9.31 -11.49
CA GLY A 145 24.46 9.65 -11.11
C GLY A 145 24.08 10.92 -11.87
N ARG A 146 22.81 11.04 -12.27
CA ARG A 146 22.33 12.14 -13.09
C ARG A 146 21.12 12.78 -12.45
N LEU A 147 21.06 14.10 -12.54
CA LEU A 147 19.91 14.89 -12.16
C LEU A 147 19.42 15.63 -13.40
N TYR A 148 18.25 15.25 -13.89
CA TYR A 148 17.58 15.97 -14.97
C TYR A 148 16.56 16.93 -14.39
N ARG A 149 16.42 18.10 -15.02
CA ARG A 149 15.37 19.08 -14.75
C ARG A 149 14.52 19.20 -16.01
N ILE A 150 13.26 18.81 -15.93
CA ILE A 150 12.30 18.88 -17.03
C ILE A 150 11.40 20.09 -16.81
N THR A 151 11.39 20.98 -17.81
CA THR A 151 10.58 22.20 -17.82
C THR A 151 9.83 22.33 -19.13
N HIS A 152 8.68 22.98 -19.10
CA HIS A 152 7.98 23.35 -20.33
C HIS A 152 8.72 24.52 -21.00
N ARG A 153 8.75 24.55 -22.34
CA ARG A 153 9.43 25.64 -23.10
C ARG A 153 8.84 27.02 -22.82
N GLN A 154 7.54 27.06 -22.53
CA GLN A 154 6.82 28.29 -22.13
C GLN A 154 6.58 28.36 -20.61
N GLY A 155 7.16 27.44 -19.84
CA GLY A 155 7.02 27.43 -18.39
C GLY A 155 7.89 28.52 -17.77
N GLU A 156 7.33 29.31 -16.87
CA GLU A 156 8.08 30.33 -16.15
C GLU A 156 9.14 29.68 -15.24
N SER A 157 10.41 30.07 -15.40
CA SER A 157 11.48 29.68 -14.47
C SER A 157 11.60 30.74 -13.38
N ARG A 158 11.28 30.37 -12.13
CA ARG A 158 11.36 31.28 -10.97
C ARG A 158 12.78 31.34 -10.39
N PRO A 159 13.19 32.48 -9.80
CA PRO A 159 14.45 32.57 -9.06
C PRO A 159 14.42 31.69 -7.80
N ARG A 160 15.60 31.25 -7.35
CA ARG A 160 15.72 30.47 -6.12
C ARG A 160 15.45 31.33 -4.90
N THR A 161 14.46 30.95 -4.08
CA THR A 161 14.14 31.64 -2.82
C THR A 161 14.75 30.89 -1.63
N LYS A 162 15.49 31.59 -0.76
CA LYS A 162 16.01 31.02 0.50
C LYS A 162 14.94 31.05 1.59
N LEU A 163 13.99 30.12 1.53
CA LEU A 163 12.85 30.08 2.46
C LEU A 163 13.25 29.92 3.94
N SER A 164 14.44 29.38 4.24
CA SER A 164 14.95 29.30 5.61
C SER A 164 15.09 30.66 6.30
N ARG A 165 15.22 31.75 5.53
CA ARG A 165 15.33 33.14 6.05
C ARG A 165 14.02 33.92 5.99
N ALA A 166 12.96 33.37 5.39
CA ALA A 166 11.66 34.03 5.34
C ALA A 166 11.08 34.13 6.76
N SER A 167 10.41 35.22 7.08
CA SER A 167 9.62 35.41 8.30
C SER A 167 8.40 34.48 8.32
N SER A 168 7.84 34.21 9.51
CA SER A 168 6.63 33.38 9.63
C SER A 168 5.46 33.96 8.83
N ALA A 169 5.31 35.29 8.78
CA ALA A 169 4.28 35.97 7.99
C ALA A 169 4.44 35.72 6.47
N GLU A 170 5.67 35.78 5.95
CA GLU A 170 5.96 35.43 4.55
C GLU A 170 5.69 33.95 4.25
N LEU A 171 5.99 33.05 5.20
CA LEU A 171 5.68 31.63 5.06
C LEU A 171 4.16 31.37 5.01
N VAL A 172 3.36 32.06 5.82
CA VAL A 172 1.88 31.98 5.73
C VAL A 172 1.40 32.39 4.34
N ALA A 173 1.98 33.43 3.74
CA ALA A 173 1.64 33.85 2.39
C ALA A 173 1.96 32.75 1.35
N LEU A 174 3.05 32.00 1.55
CA LEU A 174 3.48 30.92 0.67
C LEU A 174 2.61 29.66 0.73
N LEU A 175 1.74 29.49 1.74
CA LEU A 175 0.73 28.42 1.76
C LEU A 175 -0.28 28.54 0.62
N LYS A 176 -0.35 29.70 -0.05
CA LYS A 176 -1.16 29.95 -1.24
C LYS A 176 -0.39 29.85 -2.56
N HIS A 177 0.90 29.48 -2.51
CA HIS A 177 1.74 29.46 -3.70
C HIS A 177 1.27 28.37 -4.70
N PRO A 178 1.28 28.61 -6.03
CA PRO A 178 0.81 27.62 -7.01
C PRO A 178 1.65 26.34 -7.06
N ASN A 179 2.96 26.45 -6.81
CA ASN A 179 3.88 25.32 -6.68
C ASN A 179 3.77 24.63 -5.30
N GLY A 180 3.51 23.32 -5.31
CA GLY A 180 3.45 22.49 -4.10
C GLY A 180 4.73 22.49 -3.26
N TRP A 181 5.91 22.59 -3.88
CA TRP A 181 7.18 22.63 -3.13
C TRP A 181 7.24 23.81 -2.15
N HIS A 182 6.77 24.99 -2.57
CA HIS A 182 6.76 26.19 -1.72
C HIS A 182 5.76 26.05 -0.58
N ARG A 183 4.57 25.49 -0.84
CA ARG A 183 3.55 25.29 0.19
C ARG A 183 4.02 24.28 1.24
N ASP A 184 4.52 23.12 0.81
CA ASP A 184 5.00 22.07 1.72
C ASP A 184 6.21 22.57 2.54
N THR A 185 7.15 23.28 1.91
CA THR A 185 8.31 23.85 2.60
C THR A 185 7.89 24.92 3.60
N ALA A 186 6.94 25.79 3.23
CA ALA A 186 6.43 26.81 4.14
C ALA A 186 5.69 26.21 5.34
N GLN A 187 4.83 25.23 5.11
CA GLN A 187 4.15 24.50 6.19
C GLN A 187 5.16 23.84 7.13
N ARG A 188 6.15 23.10 6.59
CA ARG A 188 7.19 22.47 7.41
C ARG A 188 7.90 23.49 8.30
N LEU A 189 8.35 24.61 7.73
CA LEU A 189 9.05 25.65 8.47
C LEU A 189 8.15 26.35 9.51
N LEU A 190 6.86 26.53 9.22
CA LEU A 190 5.90 27.08 10.19
C LEU A 190 5.70 26.13 11.38
N VAL A 191 5.55 24.83 11.10
CA VAL A 191 5.42 23.78 12.13
C VAL A 191 6.68 23.70 12.97
N GLU A 192 7.86 23.65 12.36
CA GLU A 192 9.16 23.61 13.05
C GLU A 192 9.37 24.83 13.98
N ARG A 193 8.89 26.01 13.56
CA ARG A 193 9.03 27.25 14.35
C ARG A 193 7.98 27.40 15.44
N ALA A 194 6.78 26.86 15.23
CA ALA A 194 5.63 26.99 16.12
C ALA A 194 5.36 28.44 16.60
N ASP A 195 5.59 29.42 15.72
CA ASP A 195 5.46 30.85 16.03
C ASP A 195 3.98 31.22 16.29
N ALA A 196 3.68 31.58 17.53
CA ALA A 196 2.30 31.90 17.94
C ALA A 196 1.75 33.16 17.26
N SER A 197 2.61 34.07 16.78
CA SER A 197 2.19 35.34 16.17
C SER A 197 1.38 35.17 14.89
N VAL A 198 1.52 34.02 14.21
CA VAL A 198 0.83 33.74 12.94
C VAL A 198 -0.44 32.90 13.08
N VAL A 199 -0.80 32.48 14.29
CA VAL A 199 -1.99 31.62 14.53
C VAL A 199 -3.27 32.30 14.02
N SER A 200 -3.45 33.60 14.30
CA SER A 200 -4.61 34.33 13.78
C SER A 200 -4.66 34.32 12.25
N ALA A 201 -3.53 34.58 11.59
CA ALA A 201 -3.45 34.62 10.13
C ALA A 201 -3.70 33.23 9.49
N LEU A 202 -3.25 32.16 10.15
CA LEU A 202 -3.53 30.78 9.73
C LEU A 202 -5.01 30.43 9.89
N SER A 203 -5.62 30.77 11.03
CA SER A 203 -7.05 30.56 11.27
C SER A 203 -7.91 31.33 10.27
N ASP A 204 -7.53 32.57 9.94
CA ASP A 204 -8.21 33.36 8.90
C ASP A 204 -8.08 32.72 7.52
N LEU A 205 -6.89 32.21 7.18
CA LEU A 205 -6.67 31.49 5.91
C LEU A 205 -7.49 30.20 5.84
N ALA A 206 -7.62 29.48 6.95
CA ALA A 206 -8.38 28.24 7.03
C ALA A 206 -9.89 28.45 6.79
N ARG A 207 -10.43 29.55 7.32
CA ARG A 207 -11.85 29.94 7.17
C ARG A 207 -12.19 30.60 5.83
N ARG A 208 -11.22 31.28 5.21
CA ARG A 208 -11.48 32.06 3.99
C ARG A 208 -11.92 31.16 2.83
N PRO A 209 -13.08 31.41 2.20
CA PRO A 209 -13.48 30.72 0.98
C PRO A 209 -12.45 30.91 -0.13
N GLY A 210 -12.18 29.84 -0.88
CA GLY A 210 -11.16 29.85 -1.93
C GLY A 210 -10.66 28.45 -2.26
N ASP A 211 -9.45 28.36 -2.79
CA ASP A 211 -8.83 27.08 -3.10
C ASP A 211 -8.68 26.22 -1.84
N VAL A 212 -9.34 25.07 -1.84
CA VAL A 212 -9.37 24.13 -0.72
C VAL A 212 -7.98 23.71 -0.26
N ARG A 213 -7.00 23.66 -1.16
CA ARG A 213 -5.62 23.26 -0.84
C ARG A 213 -4.99 24.24 0.14
N PHE A 214 -5.25 25.53 -0.02
CA PHE A 214 -4.67 26.56 0.84
C PHE A 214 -5.26 26.51 2.25
N ARG A 215 -6.58 26.28 2.32
CA ARG A 215 -7.29 26.08 3.59
C ARG A 215 -6.77 24.84 4.31
N LEU A 216 -6.59 23.73 3.60
CA LEU A 216 -6.02 22.49 4.14
C LEU A 216 -4.60 22.69 4.65
N HIS A 217 -3.74 23.40 3.92
CA HIS A 217 -2.40 23.75 4.40
C HIS A 217 -2.47 24.53 5.72
N ALA A 218 -3.38 25.51 5.84
CA ALA A 218 -3.53 26.27 7.08
C ALA A 218 -3.98 25.38 8.25
N PHE A 219 -5.01 24.54 8.05
CA PHE A 219 -5.49 23.61 9.08
C PHE A 219 -4.42 22.62 9.54
N TRP A 220 -3.69 21.98 8.63
CA TRP A 220 -2.59 21.06 8.97
C TRP A 220 -1.37 21.79 9.57
N THR A 221 -1.18 23.07 9.24
CA THR A 221 -0.13 23.87 9.91
C THR A 221 -0.52 24.15 11.36
N LEU A 222 -1.77 24.55 11.62
CA LEU A 222 -2.28 24.75 12.98
C LEU A 222 -2.19 23.47 13.82
N GLU A 223 -2.56 22.33 13.24
CA GLU A 223 -2.46 21.03 13.91
C GLU A 223 -1.00 20.66 14.22
N GLY A 224 -0.09 20.75 13.24
CA GLY A 224 1.32 20.46 13.46
C GLY A 224 2.00 21.38 14.48
N MET A 225 1.51 22.62 14.63
CA MET A 225 1.96 23.56 15.66
C MET A 225 1.36 23.29 17.06
N GLY A 226 0.43 22.33 17.19
CA GLY A 226 -0.34 22.11 18.42
C GLY A 226 -1.30 23.26 18.76
N LYS A 227 -1.75 24.02 17.75
CA LYS A 227 -2.65 25.18 17.87
C LYS A 227 -4.03 24.92 17.25
N MET A 228 -4.36 23.66 16.99
CA MET A 228 -5.67 23.28 16.50
C MET A 228 -6.68 23.23 17.66
N GLU A 229 -7.72 24.05 17.58
CA GLU A 229 -8.73 24.19 18.62
C GLU A 229 -10.00 23.40 18.28
N ALA A 230 -10.73 22.95 19.32
CA ALA A 230 -11.98 22.19 19.14
C ALA A 230 -13.01 22.95 18.30
N GLY A 231 -13.12 24.28 18.47
CA GLY A 231 -14.03 25.12 17.68
C GLY A 231 -13.73 25.07 16.18
N LEU A 232 -12.45 25.08 15.79
CA LEU A 232 -12.06 24.93 14.38
C LEU A 232 -12.42 23.54 13.84
N VAL A 233 -12.27 22.49 14.65
CA VAL A 233 -12.69 21.13 14.26
C VAL A 233 -14.20 21.06 14.04
N GLU A 234 -15.00 21.68 14.92
CA GLU A 234 -16.46 21.78 14.75
C GLU A 234 -16.84 22.53 13.47
N GLU A 235 -16.18 23.67 13.18
CA GLU A 235 -16.37 24.41 11.94
C GLU A 235 -16.05 23.54 10.71
N MET A 236 -14.95 22.76 10.74
CA MET A 236 -14.57 21.88 9.63
C MET A 236 -15.60 20.78 9.37
N LEU A 237 -16.19 20.20 10.42
CA LEU A 237 -17.22 19.16 10.29
C LEU A 237 -18.47 19.70 9.59
N LEU A 238 -18.76 20.99 9.74
CA LEU A 238 -19.90 21.69 9.16
C LEU A 238 -19.59 22.36 7.81
N ASP A 239 -18.35 22.30 7.34
CA ASP A 239 -17.93 22.97 6.11
C ASP A 239 -18.66 22.43 4.86
N SER A 240 -18.86 23.29 3.87
CA SER A 240 -19.52 22.88 2.62
C SER A 240 -18.62 22.06 1.69
N GLU A 241 -17.30 22.13 1.88
CA GLU A 241 -16.30 21.44 1.08
C GLU A 241 -16.00 20.03 1.64
N PRO A 242 -16.32 18.94 0.90
CA PRO A 242 -16.12 17.57 1.37
C PRO A 242 -14.68 17.26 1.81
N TRP A 243 -13.66 17.86 1.19
CA TRP A 243 -12.27 17.67 1.60
C TRP A 243 -11.95 18.26 2.98
N ILE A 244 -12.56 19.40 3.32
CA ILE A 244 -12.44 20.01 4.65
C ILE A 244 -13.17 19.14 5.67
N GLN A 245 -14.40 18.69 5.38
CA GLN A 245 -15.14 17.78 6.26
C GLN A 245 -14.37 16.49 6.56
N ARG A 246 -13.79 15.85 5.53
CA ARG A 246 -12.96 14.65 5.70
C ARG A 246 -11.74 14.89 6.59
N THR A 247 -11.13 16.08 6.50
CA THR A 247 -10.00 16.45 7.35
C THR A 247 -10.47 16.73 8.78
N GLY A 248 -11.59 17.42 8.95
CA GLY A 248 -12.21 17.67 10.26
C GLY A 248 -12.58 16.38 10.98
N LEU A 249 -13.08 15.38 10.26
CA LEU A 249 -13.36 14.05 10.80
C LEU A 249 -12.12 13.36 11.39
N ARG A 250 -10.94 13.53 10.77
CA ARG A 250 -9.66 13.00 11.31
C ARG A 250 -9.22 13.78 12.55
N PHE A 251 -9.35 15.10 12.52
CA PHE A 251 -9.03 15.93 13.69
C PHE A 251 -10.04 15.75 14.82
N ALA A 252 -11.22 15.20 14.56
CA ALA A 252 -12.19 14.83 15.58
C ALA A 252 -11.77 13.57 16.36
N GLU A 253 -10.91 12.69 15.80
CA GLU A 253 -10.57 11.39 16.38
C GLU A 253 -10.05 11.44 17.84
N PRO A 254 -9.16 12.38 18.24
CA PRO A 254 -8.75 12.53 19.63
C PRO A 254 -9.93 12.84 20.57
N TYR A 255 -10.87 13.68 20.13
CA TYR A 255 -12.08 14.01 20.90
C TYR A 255 -13.03 12.82 21.00
N LEU A 256 -13.12 11.98 19.97
CA LEU A 256 -13.94 10.78 20.00
C LEU A 256 -13.39 9.74 20.99
N LYS A 257 -12.05 9.61 21.09
CA LYS A 257 -11.39 8.76 22.11
C LYS A 257 -11.62 9.28 23.52
N ALA A 258 -11.50 10.59 23.73
CA ALA A 258 -11.71 11.21 25.04
C ALA A 258 -13.20 11.22 25.47
N ALA A 259 -14.13 11.32 24.52
CA ALA A 259 -15.57 11.40 24.77
C ALA A 259 -16.23 10.08 25.23
N GLN A 260 -15.45 9.05 25.62
CA GLN A 260 -15.97 7.84 26.28
C GLN A 260 -16.79 8.17 27.55
N GLU A 261 -16.73 9.42 28.05
CA GLU A 261 -17.51 9.93 29.19
C GLU A 261 -18.82 10.68 28.84
N GLY A 262 -19.20 10.79 27.55
CA GLY A 262 -20.58 11.12 27.17
C GLY A 262 -20.82 12.50 26.51
N LYS A 263 -21.10 12.44 25.19
CA LYS A 263 -21.82 13.44 24.35
C LYS A 263 -21.15 14.82 24.18
N THR A 264 -20.01 14.86 23.49
CA THR A 264 -19.49 16.11 22.91
C THR A 264 -20.28 16.50 21.64
N THR A 265 -20.34 17.80 21.33
CA THR A 265 -20.89 18.33 20.07
C THR A 265 -20.21 17.71 18.85
N ILE A 266 -18.88 17.52 18.93
CA ILE A 266 -18.08 16.84 17.92
C ILE A 266 -18.59 15.43 17.65
N THR A 267 -18.85 14.60 18.66
CA THR A 267 -19.36 13.23 18.45
C THR A 267 -20.67 13.23 17.65
N LYS A 268 -21.59 14.17 17.96
CA LYS A 268 -22.86 14.30 17.22
C LYS A 268 -22.61 14.72 15.76
N ALA A 269 -21.72 15.68 15.52
CA ALA A 269 -21.37 16.11 14.18
C ALA A 269 -20.73 14.98 13.34
N VAL A 270 -19.85 14.18 13.94
CA VAL A 270 -19.27 12.99 13.28
C VAL A 270 -20.36 11.95 12.95
N GLN A 271 -21.29 11.68 13.86
CA GLN A 271 -22.41 10.75 13.60
C GLN A 271 -23.34 11.25 12.50
N GLN A 272 -23.63 12.56 12.44
CA GLN A 272 -24.40 13.16 11.35
C GLN A 272 -23.70 13.01 10.00
N ALA A 273 -22.36 13.08 9.97
CA ALA A 273 -21.57 12.93 8.75
C ALA A 273 -21.69 11.54 8.08
N LEU A 274 -22.17 10.51 8.79
CA LEU A 274 -22.49 9.19 8.21
C LEU A 274 -23.56 9.25 7.11
N TRP A 275 -24.35 10.32 7.11
CA TRP A 275 -25.46 10.55 6.18
C TRP A 275 -25.20 11.73 5.23
N ASN A 276 -23.96 12.21 5.15
CA ASN A 276 -23.56 13.30 4.24
C ASN A 276 -23.75 12.90 2.76
N LYS A 277 -24.07 13.86 1.89
CA LYS A 277 -24.21 13.62 0.43
C LYS A 277 -22.95 13.03 -0.23
N SER A 278 -21.76 13.35 0.29
CA SER A 278 -20.48 12.86 -0.21
C SER A 278 -20.15 11.50 0.38
N LEU A 279 -20.03 10.49 -0.49
CA LEU A 279 -19.60 9.15 -0.11
C LEU A 279 -18.24 9.16 0.62
N GLY A 280 -17.30 10.01 0.19
CA GLY A 280 -16.00 10.14 0.84
C GLY A 280 -16.07 10.66 2.27
N VAL A 281 -17.02 11.56 2.56
CA VAL A 281 -17.29 12.06 3.92
C VAL A 281 -17.89 10.95 4.78
N ARG A 282 -18.90 10.23 4.24
CA ARG A 282 -19.54 9.11 4.96
C ARG A 282 -18.54 8.00 5.31
N VAL A 283 -17.67 7.63 4.36
CA VAL A 283 -16.61 6.62 4.57
C VAL A 283 -15.64 7.08 5.64
N GLN A 284 -15.12 8.30 5.56
CA GLN A 284 -14.22 8.83 6.58
C GLN A 284 -14.90 8.92 7.95
N ALA A 285 -16.18 9.30 8.02
CA ALA A 285 -16.92 9.36 9.28
C ALA A 285 -17.04 7.98 9.93
N ALA A 286 -17.37 6.94 9.14
CA ALA A 286 -17.42 5.57 9.64
C ALA A 286 -16.06 5.10 10.18
N LEU A 287 -14.98 5.38 9.46
CA LEU A 287 -13.61 5.06 9.92
C LEU A 287 -13.25 5.82 11.21
N SER A 288 -13.57 7.12 11.29
CA SER A 288 -13.22 7.96 12.44
C SER A 288 -13.99 7.55 13.70
N LEU A 289 -15.26 7.13 13.57
CA LEU A 289 -16.02 6.56 14.69
C LEU A 289 -15.40 5.24 15.20
N GLY A 290 -14.81 4.44 14.30
CA GLY A 290 -14.09 3.22 14.65
C GLY A 290 -12.88 3.45 15.55
N VAL A 291 -12.20 4.59 15.40
CA VAL A 291 -11.01 4.97 16.18
C VAL A 291 -11.32 5.14 17.68
N ALA A 292 -12.57 5.45 18.03
CA ALA A 292 -13.02 5.55 19.42
C ALA A 292 -13.33 4.19 20.09
N GLY A 293 -13.32 3.11 19.32
CA GLY A 293 -13.74 1.77 19.76
C GLY A 293 -15.25 1.64 19.93
N SER A 294 -15.68 0.50 20.48
CA SER A 294 -17.09 0.11 20.63
C SER A 294 -17.83 0.86 21.76
N ALA A 295 -17.54 2.14 21.97
CA ALA A 295 -18.37 2.99 22.82
C ALA A 295 -19.83 2.90 22.31
N SER A 296 -20.76 2.56 23.20
CA SER A 296 -22.07 1.98 22.87
C SER A 296 -22.92 2.76 21.86
N ASN A 297 -22.74 4.08 21.75
CA ASN A 297 -23.46 4.92 20.77
C ASN A 297 -22.84 4.91 19.35
N ASN A 298 -21.52 4.73 19.23
CA ASN A 298 -20.85 4.68 17.92
C ASN A 298 -21.12 3.34 17.24
N ALA A 299 -21.12 2.25 18.00
CA ALA A 299 -21.44 0.92 17.49
C ALA A 299 -22.87 0.85 16.93
N ALA A 300 -23.85 1.48 17.59
CA ALA A 300 -25.23 1.54 17.10
C ALA A 300 -25.32 2.30 15.76
N ALA A 301 -24.68 3.48 15.68
CA ALA A 301 -24.67 4.29 14.45
C ALA A 301 -23.97 3.58 13.28
N LEU A 302 -22.85 2.89 13.54
CA LEU A 302 -22.14 2.10 12.54
C LEU A 302 -22.94 0.87 12.10
N LYS A 303 -23.62 0.19 13.02
CA LYS A 303 -24.50 -0.94 12.70
C LYS A 303 -25.67 -0.50 11.81
N GLN A 304 -26.33 0.61 12.17
CA GLN A 304 -27.39 1.18 11.35
C GLN A 304 -26.89 1.54 9.94
N LEU A 305 -25.71 2.15 9.83
CA LEU A 305 -25.11 2.45 8.53
C LEU A 305 -24.82 1.17 7.74
N HIS A 306 -24.27 0.14 8.38
CA HIS A 306 -23.94 -1.14 7.75
C HIS A 306 -25.19 -1.83 7.18
N GLU A 307 -26.31 -1.81 7.92
CA GLU A 307 -27.59 -2.40 7.51
C GLU A 307 -28.32 -1.59 6.43
N ALA A 308 -28.25 -0.25 6.49
CA ALA A 308 -29.01 0.62 5.59
C ALA A 308 -28.30 0.93 4.26
N THR A 309 -26.99 0.72 4.16
CA THR A 309 -26.21 1.17 2.99
C THR A 309 -26.17 0.15 1.86
N GLY A 310 -26.44 0.59 0.64
CA GLY A 310 -26.19 -0.20 -0.58
C GLY A 310 -24.74 -0.14 -1.08
N SER A 311 -23.88 0.67 -0.45
CA SER A 311 -22.48 0.83 -0.87
C SER A 311 -21.56 -0.14 -0.13
N GLU A 312 -20.88 -1.03 -0.87
CA GLU A 312 -19.89 -1.96 -0.32
C GLU A 312 -18.77 -1.25 0.46
N TRP A 313 -18.35 -0.07 0.01
CA TRP A 313 -17.36 0.75 0.71
C TRP A 313 -17.81 1.17 2.10
N LEU A 314 -19.07 1.55 2.24
CA LEU A 314 -19.62 1.94 3.53
C LEU A 314 -19.87 0.72 4.42
N LYS A 315 -20.28 -0.42 3.84
CA LYS A 315 -20.37 -1.67 4.60
C LYS A 315 -19.03 -2.05 5.18
N GLN A 316 -17.96 -1.98 4.39
CA GLN A 316 -16.59 -2.27 4.83
C GLN A 316 -16.09 -1.25 5.85
N ALA A 317 -16.26 0.06 5.62
CA ALA A 317 -15.85 1.08 6.57
C ALA A 317 -16.57 0.95 7.92
N ALA A 318 -17.88 0.68 7.90
CA ALA A 318 -18.65 0.43 9.10
C ALA A 318 -18.23 -0.86 9.80
N ALA A 319 -17.97 -1.92 9.05
CA ALA A 319 -17.50 -3.19 9.59
C ALA A 319 -16.10 -3.06 10.21
N LEU A 320 -15.18 -2.33 9.59
CA LEU A 320 -13.87 -1.96 10.17
C LEU A 320 -14.06 -1.19 11.48
N GLY A 321 -14.94 -0.17 11.48
CA GLY A 321 -15.19 0.63 12.68
C GLY A 321 -15.86 -0.15 13.82
N LEU A 322 -16.61 -1.21 13.50
CA LEU A 322 -17.17 -2.15 14.46
C LEU A 322 -16.17 -3.24 14.92
N GLY A 323 -14.97 -3.28 14.35
CA GLY A 323 -14.00 -4.36 14.59
C GLY A 323 -14.39 -5.70 13.93
N LEU A 324 -15.30 -5.69 12.97
CA LEU A 324 -15.76 -6.87 12.23
C LEU A 324 -14.81 -7.29 11.10
N LEU A 325 -13.96 -6.36 10.63
CA LEU A 325 -12.92 -6.56 9.62
C LEU A 325 -11.55 -6.22 10.22
N ASP A 326 -10.52 -6.99 9.84
CA ASP A 326 -9.12 -6.61 10.08
C ASP A 326 -8.62 -5.74 8.91
N ALA A 327 -8.19 -4.51 9.21
CA ALA A 327 -7.68 -3.55 8.23
C ALA A 327 -6.47 -4.05 7.43
N LYS A 328 -5.74 -5.06 7.92
CA LYS A 328 -4.54 -5.60 7.26
C LYS A 328 -4.83 -6.78 6.33
N THR A 329 -5.85 -7.57 6.62
CA THR A 329 -6.14 -8.79 5.84
C THR A 329 -7.38 -8.68 4.98
N ASN A 330 -8.23 -7.65 5.21
CA ASN A 330 -9.51 -7.47 4.53
C ASN A 330 -10.40 -8.73 4.58
N THR A 331 -10.22 -9.56 5.61
CA THR A 331 -11.01 -10.76 5.89
C THR A 331 -12.03 -10.46 6.99
N VAL A 332 -13.22 -11.05 6.84
CA VAL A 332 -14.30 -10.95 7.84
C VAL A 332 -13.93 -11.79 9.05
N ASN A 333 -13.42 -11.13 10.09
CA ASN A 333 -12.77 -11.81 11.21
C ASN A 333 -13.74 -12.03 12.40
N ALA A 334 -14.87 -11.33 12.47
CA ALA A 334 -15.70 -11.35 13.68
C ALA A 334 -16.53 -12.62 13.92
N ALA A 335 -17.18 -13.20 12.91
CA ALA A 335 -17.98 -14.42 13.13
C ALA A 335 -17.10 -15.61 13.55
N GLN A 336 -15.83 -15.59 13.13
CA GLN A 336 -14.90 -16.67 13.36
C GLN A 336 -14.06 -16.49 14.63
N LEU A 337 -13.56 -15.28 14.91
CA LEU A 337 -12.88 -14.99 16.19
C LEU A 337 -13.82 -15.06 17.40
N ALA A 338 -15.12 -14.78 17.21
CA ALA A 338 -16.14 -14.88 18.25
C ALA A 338 -16.56 -16.33 18.54
N SER A 339 -16.35 -17.26 17.61
CA SER A 339 -16.62 -18.69 17.80
C SER A 339 -15.40 -19.48 18.32
N MET A 340 -14.23 -18.86 18.36
CA MET A 340 -13.01 -19.44 18.94
C MET A 340 -12.94 -19.25 20.45
N SER A 341 -12.45 -20.28 21.14
CA SER A 341 -11.98 -20.14 22.52
C SER A 341 -10.78 -19.19 22.63
N ASP A 342 -10.50 -18.67 23.82
CA ASP A 342 -9.36 -17.76 24.04
C ASP A 342 -8.01 -18.43 23.72
N ALA A 343 -7.90 -19.73 23.97
CA ALA A 343 -6.72 -20.52 23.63
C ALA A 343 -6.53 -20.63 22.11
N GLU A 344 -7.60 -20.89 21.35
CA GLU A 344 -7.57 -20.91 19.88
C GLU A 344 -7.26 -19.53 19.30
N ARG A 345 -7.81 -18.47 19.88
CA ARG A 345 -7.54 -17.09 19.43
C ARG A 345 -6.07 -16.72 19.62
N LYS A 346 -5.48 -17.09 20.76
CA LYS A 346 -4.04 -16.87 21.02
C LYS A 346 -3.18 -17.65 20.01
N ARG A 347 -3.52 -18.91 19.74
CA ARG A 347 -2.87 -19.77 18.76
C ARG A 347 -2.97 -19.22 17.34
N PHE A 348 -4.14 -18.72 16.95
CA PHE A 348 -4.38 -18.08 15.65
C PHE A 348 -3.51 -16.83 15.46
N GLN A 349 -3.43 -15.96 16.46
CA GLN A 349 -2.63 -14.74 16.39
C GLN A 349 -1.11 -15.04 16.31
N ALA A 350 -0.62 -15.97 17.12
CA ALA A 350 0.77 -16.42 17.05
C ALA A 350 1.08 -17.07 15.68
N GLY A 351 0.14 -17.85 15.15
CA GLY A 351 0.26 -18.49 13.84
C GLY A 351 0.35 -17.50 12.68
N LYS A 352 -0.35 -16.36 12.75
CA LYS A 352 -0.28 -15.28 11.77
C LYS A 352 1.12 -14.68 11.68
N GLU A 353 1.80 -14.53 12.81
CA GLU A 353 3.17 -14.01 12.88
C GLU A 353 4.15 -15.01 12.25
N VAL A 354 4.04 -16.30 12.62
CA VAL A 354 4.85 -17.37 12.01
C VAL A 354 4.61 -17.45 10.50
N TYR A 355 3.35 -17.41 10.06
CA TYR A 355 2.99 -17.43 8.64
C TYR A 355 3.65 -16.29 7.88
N SER A 356 3.55 -15.06 8.41
CA SER A 356 4.09 -13.87 7.77
C SER A 356 5.61 -13.94 7.58
N MET A 357 6.32 -14.52 8.55
CA MET A 357 7.78 -14.64 8.51
C MET A 357 8.26 -15.80 7.63
N VAL A 358 7.57 -16.94 7.64
CA VAL A 358 8.09 -18.20 7.10
C VAL A 358 7.38 -18.65 5.83
N CYS A 359 6.05 -18.49 5.77
CA CYS A 359 5.22 -19.07 4.70
C CYS A 359 4.82 -18.03 3.65
N GLY A 360 4.60 -16.78 4.07
CA GLY A 360 4.00 -15.73 3.27
C GLY A 360 4.82 -15.29 2.07
N ALA A 361 6.15 -15.47 2.09
CA ALA A 361 7.01 -15.14 0.95
C ALA A 361 6.68 -15.96 -0.31
N CYS A 362 6.24 -17.22 -0.11
CA CYS A 362 5.89 -18.13 -1.19
C CYS A 362 4.36 -18.19 -1.39
N HIS A 363 3.61 -18.46 -0.31
CA HIS A 363 2.16 -18.66 -0.38
C HIS A 363 1.34 -17.35 -0.40
N GLN A 364 2.01 -16.20 -0.28
CA GLN A 364 1.45 -14.85 -0.25
C GLN A 364 0.57 -14.56 0.98
N PRO A 365 0.45 -13.28 1.40
CA PRO A 365 -0.43 -12.91 2.52
C PRO A 365 -1.90 -13.29 2.32
N HIS A 366 -2.36 -13.30 1.06
CA HIS A 366 -3.73 -13.69 0.70
C HIS A 366 -3.91 -15.21 0.53
N GLY A 367 -2.87 -16.02 0.73
CA GLY A 367 -2.95 -17.48 0.68
C GLY A 367 -3.22 -18.09 -0.69
N LEU A 368 -3.28 -17.31 -1.78
CA LEU A 368 -3.55 -17.84 -3.13
C LEU A 368 -2.29 -18.36 -3.82
N GLY A 369 -1.14 -18.33 -3.15
CA GLY A 369 0.13 -18.71 -3.74
C GLY A 369 0.58 -17.77 -4.85
N GLN A 370 1.60 -18.20 -5.57
CA GLN A 370 2.14 -17.52 -6.74
C GLN A 370 2.52 -18.57 -7.77
N GLU A 371 2.05 -18.40 -9.01
CA GLU A 371 2.31 -19.32 -10.11
C GLU A 371 3.82 -19.56 -10.30
N GLY A 372 4.22 -20.83 -10.41
CA GLY A 372 5.62 -21.24 -10.52
C GLY A 372 6.44 -21.12 -9.24
N LEU A 373 5.85 -20.68 -8.11
CA LEU A 373 6.54 -20.54 -6.82
C LEU A 373 5.88 -21.36 -5.71
N ALA A 374 4.57 -21.26 -5.53
CA ALA A 374 3.84 -21.99 -4.49
C ALA A 374 2.35 -22.16 -4.84
N PRO A 375 1.74 -23.31 -4.51
CA PRO A 375 0.31 -23.51 -4.70
C PRO A 375 -0.53 -22.67 -3.70
N PRO A 376 -1.83 -22.46 -3.98
CA PRO A 376 -2.74 -21.82 -3.04
C PRO A 376 -2.96 -22.67 -1.79
N LEU A 377 -3.01 -22.02 -0.64
CA LEU A 377 -3.49 -22.56 0.63
C LEU A 377 -4.95 -22.17 0.87
N ALA A 378 -5.37 -20.99 0.43
CA ALA A 378 -6.77 -20.58 0.48
C ALA A 378 -7.62 -21.48 -0.43
N GLU A 379 -8.69 -22.03 0.12
CA GLU A 379 -9.63 -22.97 -0.52
C GLU A 379 -8.97 -24.27 -1.04
N SER A 380 -7.81 -24.66 -0.50
CA SER A 380 -7.20 -25.94 -0.87
C SER A 380 -7.85 -27.12 -0.13
N GLU A 381 -8.03 -28.22 -0.86
CA GLU A 381 -8.43 -29.52 -0.34
C GLU A 381 -7.46 -30.04 0.73
N TRP A 382 -6.18 -29.68 0.67
CA TRP A 382 -5.16 -30.09 1.64
C TRP A 382 -5.31 -29.35 2.96
N THR A 383 -5.56 -28.05 2.91
CA THR A 383 -5.79 -27.23 4.12
C THR A 383 -7.03 -27.65 4.89
N GLY A 384 -8.09 -28.08 4.19
CA GLY A 384 -9.30 -28.61 4.81
C GLY A 384 -9.24 -30.09 5.20
N GLY A 385 -8.25 -30.82 4.68
CA GLY A 385 -8.08 -32.25 4.90
C GLY A 385 -7.46 -32.62 6.25
N SER A 386 -6.84 -33.80 6.28
CA SER A 386 -6.22 -34.40 7.48
C SER A 386 -5.13 -33.48 8.07
N PRO A 387 -5.25 -33.05 9.34
CA PRO A 387 -4.22 -32.29 10.04
C PRO A 387 -2.87 -33.02 10.07
N ASP A 388 -2.88 -34.35 10.21
CA ASP A 388 -1.66 -35.18 10.24
C ASP A 388 -0.83 -35.01 8.95
N ARG A 389 -1.49 -34.99 7.79
CA ARG A 389 -0.82 -34.77 6.49
C ARG A 389 -0.19 -33.38 6.42
N LEU A 390 -0.89 -32.33 6.88
CA LEU A 390 -0.35 -30.97 6.91
C LEU A 390 0.87 -30.85 7.83
N ILE A 391 0.83 -31.49 9.00
CA ILE A 391 1.97 -31.54 9.92
C ILE A 391 3.17 -32.19 9.23
N ARG A 392 2.97 -33.34 8.58
CA ARG A 392 4.04 -34.05 7.85
C ARG A 392 4.66 -33.22 6.73
N MET A 393 3.84 -32.47 5.99
CA MET A 393 4.31 -31.56 4.94
C MET A 393 5.17 -30.42 5.50
N VAL A 394 4.79 -29.85 6.65
CA VAL A 394 5.60 -28.79 7.30
C VAL A 394 6.91 -29.34 7.86
N LEU A 395 6.87 -30.51 8.51
CA LEU A 395 8.04 -31.10 9.14
C LEU A 395 9.08 -31.61 8.13
N HIS A 396 8.62 -32.29 7.08
CA HIS A 396 9.50 -33.03 6.17
C HIS A 396 9.52 -32.50 4.74
N GLY A 397 8.69 -31.50 4.44
CA GLY A 397 8.52 -30.97 3.10
C GLY A 397 7.61 -31.85 2.22
N VAL A 398 7.32 -31.34 1.02
CA VAL A 398 6.55 -32.05 0.00
C VAL A 398 7.16 -31.82 -1.37
N ARG A 399 7.21 -32.87 -2.20
CA ARG A 399 7.70 -32.81 -3.57
C ARG A 399 6.60 -33.18 -4.56
N GLY A 400 6.55 -32.43 -5.66
CA GLY A 400 5.62 -32.67 -6.74
C GLY A 400 5.90 -33.96 -7.52
N PRO A 401 4.92 -34.49 -8.26
CA PRO A 401 3.64 -33.82 -8.56
C PRO A 401 2.67 -33.83 -7.37
N ILE A 402 2.00 -32.70 -7.15
CA ILE A 402 0.88 -32.57 -6.20
C ILE A 402 -0.26 -31.79 -6.87
N LYS A 403 -1.50 -32.24 -6.68
CA LYS A 403 -2.70 -31.59 -7.18
C LYS A 403 -3.26 -30.67 -6.11
N VAL A 404 -3.49 -29.42 -6.47
CA VAL A 404 -4.11 -28.42 -5.60
C VAL A 404 -5.14 -27.65 -6.40
N LYS A 405 -6.40 -27.68 -5.96
CA LYS A 405 -7.55 -27.08 -6.69
C LYS A 405 -7.62 -27.54 -8.15
N GLY A 406 -7.34 -28.82 -8.40
CA GLY A 406 -7.37 -29.42 -9.75
C GLY A 406 -6.19 -29.06 -10.65
N GLN A 407 -5.23 -28.24 -10.19
CA GLN A 407 -4.00 -27.92 -10.92
C GLN A 407 -2.84 -28.77 -10.40
N THR A 408 -1.95 -29.22 -11.29
CA THR A 408 -0.78 -30.03 -10.92
C THR A 408 0.45 -29.14 -10.76
N TYR A 409 1.10 -29.23 -9.60
CA TYR A 409 2.30 -28.48 -9.27
C TYR A 409 3.52 -29.41 -9.22
N GLN A 410 4.53 -29.10 -10.02
CA GLN A 410 5.82 -29.77 -10.03
C GLN A 410 6.85 -28.93 -9.25
N LEU A 411 6.57 -28.71 -7.97
CA LEU A 411 7.35 -27.85 -7.07
C LEU A 411 7.83 -28.65 -5.86
N GLU A 412 8.78 -28.10 -5.12
CA GLU A 412 9.30 -28.68 -3.89
C GLU A 412 9.18 -27.65 -2.77
N MET A 413 8.55 -28.05 -1.67
CA MET A 413 8.53 -27.30 -0.41
C MET A 413 9.55 -27.94 0.54
N PRO A 414 10.59 -27.22 0.97
CA PRO A 414 11.58 -27.76 1.89
C PRO A 414 10.99 -27.97 3.30
N PRO A 415 11.57 -28.89 4.09
CA PRO A 415 11.21 -29.07 5.50
C PRO A 415 11.45 -27.80 6.31
N LEU A 416 10.53 -27.46 7.21
CA LEU A 416 10.62 -26.27 8.08
C LEU A 416 11.08 -26.65 9.50
N ASN A 417 12.24 -27.30 9.59
CA ASN A 417 12.84 -27.77 10.85
C ASN A 417 13.22 -26.65 11.84
N ILE A 418 13.15 -25.39 11.41
CA ILE A 418 13.33 -24.22 12.27
C ILE A 418 12.18 -24.02 13.26
N LEU A 419 11.00 -24.61 12.98
CA LEU A 419 9.81 -24.43 13.81
C LEU A 419 9.69 -25.53 14.87
N ASN A 420 9.46 -25.11 16.12
CA ASN A 420 9.11 -26.01 17.22
C ASN A 420 7.65 -26.47 17.13
N ASP A 421 7.24 -27.39 18.01
CA ASP A 421 5.90 -27.99 17.97
C ASP A 421 4.76 -26.98 18.13
N ASP A 422 4.93 -26.02 19.04
CA ASP A 422 3.96 -24.95 19.23
C ASP A 422 3.82 -24.07 17.99
N GLN A 423 4.93 -23.66 17.38
CA GLN A 423 4.94 -22.81 16.19
C GLN A 423 4.31 -23.50 14.97
N VAL A 424 4.53 -24.80 14.80
CA VAL A 424 3.89 -25.58 13.74
C VAL A 424 2.37 -25.68 14.00
N ALA A 425 1.96 -25.94 15.24
CA ALA A 425 0.55 -26.00 15.60
C ALA A 425 -0.14 -24.63 15.45
N ASP A 426 0.55 -23.54 15.80
CA ASP A 426 0.11 -22.16 15.64
C ASP A 426 -0.13 -21.82 14.17
N VAL A 427 0.87 -22.01 13.30
CA VAL A 427 0.77 -21.65 11.88
C VAL A 427 -0.25 -22.50 11.13
N LEU A 428 -0.35 -23.79 11.45
CA LEU A 428 -1.36 -24.66 10.83
C LEU A 428 -2.77 -24.31 11.31
N THR A 429 -2.93 -23.91 12.57
CA THR A 429 -4.22 -23.39 13.07
C THR A 429 -4.60 -22.10 12.35
N TYR A 430 -3.64 -21.18 12.14
CA TYR A 430 -3.86 -19.96 11.37
C TYR A 430 -4.33 -20.28 9.94
N ILE A 431 -3.59 -21.10 9.20
CA ILE A 431 -3.92 -21.50 7.82
C ILE A 431 -5.31 -22.14 7.72
N ARG A 432 -5.69 -22.95 8.72
CA ARG A 432 -6.98 -23.66 8.79
C ARG A 432 -8.15 -22.79 9.20
N LYS A 433 -7.90 -21.54 9.60
CA LYS A 433 -8.89 -20.59 10.09
C LYS A 433 -8.87 -19.24 9.33
N GLU A 434 -7.84 -18.95 8.54
CA GLU A 434 -7.80 -17.73 7.73
C GLU A 434 -8.53 -17.96 6.40
N TRP A 435 -8.82 -16.87 5.67
CA TRP A 435 -9.42 -16.89 4.32
C TRP A 435 -10.82 -17.54 4.28
N GLY A 436 -11.56 -17.46 5.39
CA GLY A 436 -12.93 -17.98 5.51
C GLY A 436 -13.00 -19.49 5.80
N HIS A 437 -11.87 -20.14 6.05
CA HIS A 437 -11.83 -21.55 6.49
C HIS A 437 -12.39 -21.70 7.90
N SER A 438 -13.09 -22.79 8.21
CA SER A 438 -13.62 -23.05 9.57
C SER A 438 -13.13 -24.37 10.17
N PHE A 439 -12.00 -24.90 9.68
CA PHE A 439 -11.53 -26.25 10.04
C PHE A 439 -11.02 -26.33 11.48
N SER A 440 -10.95 -27.55 12.03
CA SER A 440 -10.46 -27.78 13.40
C SER A 440 -9.01 -27.29 13.58
N PRO A 441 -8.64 -26.72 14.74
CA PRO A 441 -7.26 -26.30 15.01
C PRO A 441 -6.29 -27.48 15.07
N VAL A 442 -5.00 -27.18 15.03
CA VAL A 442 -3.92 -28.16 15.25
C VAL A 442 -3.32 -27.95 16.64
N SER A 443 -3.17 -29.03 17.40
CA SER A 443 -2.58 -28.98 18.75
C SER A 443 -1.09 -29.30 18.73
N ALA A 444 -0.33 -28.79 19.70
CA ALA A 444 1.10 -29.06 19.81
C ALA A 444 1.38 -30.55 20.09
N GLU A 445 0.49 -31.22 20.80
CA GLU A 445 0.57 -32.66 21.09
C GLU A 445 0.45 -33.48 19.80
N ALA A 446 -0.44 -33.08 18.89
CA ALA A 446 -0.57 -33.71 17.58
C ALA A 446 0.70 -33.52 16.76
N VAL A 447 1.28 -32.32 16.77
CA VAL A 447 2.56 -32.06 16.07
C VAL A 447 3.67 -32.92 16.64
N LYS A 448 3.79 -32.97 17.97
CA LYS A 448 4.79 -33.76 18.65
C LYS A 448 4.67 -35.24 18.31
N ALA A 449 3.47 -35.80 18.36
CA ALA A 449 3.23 -37.20 18.03
C ALA A 449 3.66 -37.54 16.59
N VAL A 450 3.36 -36.67 15.63
CA VAL A 450 3.79 -36.84 14.23
C VAL A 450 5.30 -36.71 14.11
N ARG A 451 5.91 -35.72 14.78
CA ARG A 451 7.36 -35.50 14.75
C ARG A 451 8.11 -36.73 15.28
N ASP A 452 7.66 -37.27 16.41
CA ASP A 452 8.26 -38.47 17.00
C ASP A 452 8.07 -39.69 16.07
N ALA A 453 6.87 -39.87 15.51
CA ALA A 453 6.57 -40.98 14.58
C ALA A 453 7.31 -40.90 13.24
N THR A 454 7.86 -39.73 12.89
CA THR A 454 8.55 -39.48 11.61
C THR A 454 9.99 -39.05 11.78
N ALA A 455 10.57 -39.18 12.99
CA ALA A 455 11.90 -38.68 13.31
C ALA A 455 13.02 -39.22 12.41
N GLN A 456 12.84 -40.41 11.84
CA GLN A 456 13.81 -41.06 10.95
C GLN A 456 13.58 -40.75 9.46
N ARG A 457 12.54 -39.97 9.12
CA ARG A 457 12.27 -39.64 7.73
C ARG A 457 13.13 -38.45 7.30
N GLU A 458 13.88 -38.63 6.22
CA GLU A 458 14.72 -37.57 5.63
C GLU A 458 14.18 -37.06 4.29
N GLN A 459 13.30 -37.81 3.64
CA GLN A 459 12.77 -37.48 2.32
C GLN A 459 11.45 -36.72 2.41
N ALA A 460 11.29 -35.72 1.55
CA ALA A 460 10.02 -35.04 1.35
C ALA A 460 8.90 -36.02 0.97
N TRP A 461 7.68 -35.70 1.37
CA TRP A 461 6.51 -36.51 1.05
C TRP A 461 6.08 -36.32 -0.40
N THR A 462 5.53 -37.37 -1.02
CA THR A 462 4.75 -37.25 -2.26
C THR A 462 3.26 -37.22 -1.96
N GLU A 463 2.46 -36.72 -2.91
CA GLU A 463 1.00 -36.78 -2.82
C GLU A 463 0.50 -38.22 -2.56
N GLU A 464 1.06 -39.20 -3.27
CA GLU A 464 0.65 -40.61 -3.14
C GLU A 464 0.91 -41.16 -1.72
N GLU A 465 2.04 -40.82 -1.12
CA GLU A 465 2.35 -41.24 0.25
C GLU A 465 1.42 -40.57 1.26
N LEU A 466 1.11 -39.28 1.09
CA LEU A 466 0.23 -38.54 1.98
C LEU A 466 -1.21 -39.04 1.90
N LEU A 467 -1.71 -39.41 0.72
CA LEU A 467 -3.08 -39.92 0.54
C LEU A 467 -3.28 -41.33 1.10
N LYS A 468 -2.21 -42.10 1.34
CA LYS A 468 -2.26 -43.40 2.03
C LYS A 468 -2.41 -43.27 3.55
N LEU A 469 -2.13 -42.08 4.10
CA LEU A 469 -2.28 -41.80 5.52
C LEU A 469 -3.74 -41.45 5.85
N PRO A 470 -4.21 -41.73 7.08
CA PRO A 470 -5.59 -41.48 7.48
C PRO A 470 -6.04 -40.01 7.37
#